data_AF-A0A8S0W4K1-F1
#
_entry.id   AF-A0A8S0W4K1-F1
#
_cell.length_a   1.000
_cell.length_b   1.000
_cell.length_c   1.000
_cell.angle_alpha   90.00
_cell.angle_beta   90.00
_cell.angle_gamma   90.00
#
_symmetry.space_group_name_H-M   'P 1'
#
loop_
_entity.id
_entity.type
_entity.pdbx_description
1 polymer ?
#
loop_
_entity_poly.entity_id
_entity_poly.type
_entity_poly.pdbx_seq_one_letter_code
_entity_poly.pdbx_strand_id
1 'polypeptide(L)'
;MQETRRLLEAAAALSALLRDAGIPHAFYGSVLTAVLANSPFSDEIFCIVEGGQNQTHPFRRTRDAVSGSDDFTITHSPWTNRLHVTYRRPIPVVEIEILPAGETGPRHLDTSTVMQMQNVPFLTLSEFVRAKLKTWVIRGADSDAQDISYVLTRYWNRIDINRITEQDMNHFVSRHPAIAPAWVSLRRKYGM
;
A
#
# COMPACT_ATOMS: atom_id res chain seq x y z
N MET A 1 0.87 -23.38 3.20
CA MET A 1 1.39 -22.17 3.86
C MET A 1 0.57 -21.00 3.31
N GLN A 2 -0.08 -20.19 4.16
CA GLN A 2 -0.88 -19.06 3.68
C GLN A 2 0.04 -17.83 3.58
N GLU A 3 0.51 -17.53 2.37
CA GLU A 3 1.46 -16.46 2.10
C GLU A 3 0.96 -15.10 2.64
N THR A 4 -0.32 -14.80 2.43
CA THR A 4 -1.00 -13.63 3.00
C THR A 4 -0.82 -13.52 4.52
N ARG A 5 -0.91 -14.63 5.25
CA ARG A 5 -0.76 -14.64 6.72
C ARG A 5 0.69 -14.32 7.11
N ARG A 6 1.66 -14.83 6.36
CA ARG A 6 3.09 -14.56 6.56
C ARG A 6 3.40 -13.07 6.38
N LEU A 7 2.84 -12.46 5.34
CA LEU A 7 2.97 -11.01 5.08
C LEU A 7 2.30 -10.17 6.17
N LEU A 8 1.11 -10.56 6.63
CA LEU A 8 0.41 -9.87 7.72
C LEU A 8 1.14 -9.95 9.06
N GLU A 9 1.76 -11.09 9.37
CA GLU A 9 2.59 -11.23 10.57
C GLU A 9 3.78 -10.26 10.52
N ALA A 10 4.50 -10.22 9.40
CA ALA A 10 5.61 -9.30 9.19
C ALA A 10 5.15 -7.83 9.27
N ALA A 11 3.99 -7.51 8.68
CA ALA A 11 3.40 -6.18 8.72
C ALA A 11 3.03 -5.77 10.16
N ALA A 12 2.43 -6.68 10.93
CA ALA A 12 2.08 -6.42 12.32
C ALA A 12 3.33 -6.20 13.20
N ALA A 13 4.36 -7.02 13.02
CA ALA A 13 5.63 -6.88 13.73
C ALA A 13 6.33 -5.55 13.40
N LEU A 14 6.38 -5.18 12.12
CA LEU A 14 6.96 -3.89 11.71
C LEU A 14 6.09 -2.72 12.20
N SER A 15 4.76 -2.86 12.13
CA SER A 15 3.82 -1.83 12.59
C SER A 15 4.01 -1.50 14.07
N ALA A 16 4.27 -2.51 14.91
CA ALA A 16 4.54 -2.31 16.32
C ALA A 16 5.79 -1.43 16.53
N LEU A 17 6.91 -1.77 15.90
CA LEU A 17 8.16 -0.99 16.00
C LEU A 17 7.97 0.46 15.53
N LEU A 18 7.27 0.67 14.41
CA LEU A 18 7.03 2.01 13.88
C LEU A 18 6.09 2.83 14.77
N ARG A 19 5.09 2.18 15.38
CA ARG A 19 4.16 2.81 16.31
C ARG A 19 4.86 3.23 17.59
N ASP A 20 5.71 2.37 18.14
CA ASP A 20 6.50 2.66 19.35
C ASP A 20 7.47 3.84 19.12
N ALA A 21 7.98 3.99 17.90
CA ALA A 21 8.78 5.14 17.46
C ALA A 21 7.95 6.38 17.03
N GLY A 22 6.63 6.33 17.15
CA GLY A 22 5.71 7.41 16.77
C GLY A 22 5.77 7.77 15.28
N ILE A 23 6.02 6.80 14.40
CA ILE A 23 6.12 6.98 12.95
C ILE A 23 4.77 6.65 12.31
N PRO A 24 4.03 7.64 11.75
CA PRO A 24 2.84 7.37 10.96
C PRO A 24 3.21 6.52 9.74
N HIS A 25 2.47 5.44 9.53
CA HIS A 25 2.74 4.49 8.47
C HIS A 25 1.46 3.79 8.00
N ALA A 26 1.50 3.28 6.77
CA ALA A 26 0.42 2.50 6.19
C ALA A 26 0.96 1.46 5.21
N PHE A 27 0.40 0.26 5.24
CA PHE A 27 0.74 -0.83 4.34
C PHE A 27 -0.13 -0.78 3.07
N TYR A 28 0.43 -1.24 1.96
CA TYR A 28 -0.30 -1.52 0.72
C TYR A 28 0.44 -2.57 -0.12
N GLY A 29 -0.10 -2.88 -1.30
CA GLY A 29 0.38 -3.98 -2.17
C GLY A 29 -0.73 -5.00 -2.38
N SER A 30 -0.44 -6.06 -3.12
CA SER A 30 -1.42 -7.14 -3.37
C SER A 30 -1.90 -7.83 -2.09
N VAL A 31 -1.18 -7.68 -0.97
CA VAL A 31 -1.62 -8.22 0.33
C VAL A 31 -2.97 -7.63 0.76
N LEU A 32 -3.26 -6.36 0.41
CA LEU A 32 -4.53 -5.72 0.76
C LEU A 32 -5.71 -6.42 0.06
N THR A 33 -5.60 -6.65 -1.24
CA THR A 33 -6.64 -7.34 -2.03
C THR A 33 -6.74 -8.80 -1.62
N ALA A 34 -5.61 -9.45 -1.32
CA ALA A 34 -5.61 -10.82 -0.81
C ALA A 34 -6.35 -10.95 0.53
N VAL A 35 -6.16 -10.01 1.46
CA VAL A 35 -6.89 -9.99 2.74
C VAL A 35 -8.39 -9.77 2.51
N LEU A 36 -8.77 -8.81 1.66
CA LEU A 36 -10.18 -8.55 1.33
C LEU A 36 -10.85 -9.74 0.65
N ALA A 37 -10.12 -10.46 -0.19
CA ALA A 37 -10.60 -11.65 -0.90
C ALA A 37 -10.55 -12.93 -0.07
N ASN A 38 -9.99 -12.88 1.15
CA ASN A 38 -9.63 -14.07 1.91
C ASN A 38 -8.78 -15.06 1.09
N SER A 39 -7.90 -14.53 0.24
CA SER A 39 -6.97 -15.29 -0.59
C SER A 39 -5.74 -15.68 0.22
N PRO A 40 -5.25 -16.93 0.12
CA PRO A 40 -4.00 -17.34 0.75
C PRO A 40 -2.76 -16.88 -0.02
N PHE A 41 -2.93 -16.31 -1.22
CA PHE A 41 -1.84 -15.90 -2.12
C PHE A 41 -1.77 -14.38 -2.23
N SER A 42 -0.56 -13.85 -2.06
CA SER A 42 -0.17 -12.47 -2.29
C SER A 42 1.31 -12.43 -2.59
N ASP A 43 1.74 -11.52 -3.46
CA ASP A 43 3.11 -11.50 -3.97
C ASP A 43 3.97 -10.40 -3.33
N GLU A 44 3.34 -9.33 -2.82
CA GLU A 44 4.06 -8.12 -2.45
C GLU A 44 3.39 -7.37 -1.29
N ILE A 45 4.25 -6.75 -0.49
CA ILE A 45 3.88 -5.84 0.58
C ILE A 45 4.84 -4.65 0.61
N PHE A 46 4.25 -3.47 0.73
CA PHE A 46 4.95 -2.20 0.88
C PHE A 46 4.48 -1.52 2.15
N CYS A 47 5.35 -0.72 2.76
CA CYS A 47 5.02 0.14 3.87
C CYS A 47 5.36 1.59 3.53
N ILE A 48 4.36 2.44 3.48
CA ILE A 48 4.54 3.88 3.31
C ILE A 48 4.76 4.49 4.69
N VAL A 49 5.79 5.31 4.83
CA VAL A 49 6.12 6.01 6.07
C VAL A 49 6.09 7.52 5.86
N GLU A 50 5.50 8.24 6.80
CA GLU A 50 5.51 9.70 6.78
C GLU A 50 6.87 10.24 7.25
N GLY A 51 7.47 11.11 6.44
CA GLY A 51 8.70 11.81 6.82
C GLY A 51 8.45 12.74 8.00
N GLY A 52 9.42 12.85 8.91
CA GLY A 52 9.34 13.86 9.97
C GLY A 52 9.37 15.28 9.38
N GLN A 53 8.58 16.20 9.94
CA GLN A 53 8.69 17.63 9.59
C GLN A 53 10.16 18.06 9.77
N ASN A 54 10.76 18.66 8.73
CA ASN A 54 12.15 19.12 8.67
C ASN A 54 13.26 18.06 8.61
N GLN A 55 12.97 16.81 8.22
CA GLN A 55 14.02 15.81 7.99
C GLN A 55 14.45 15.72 6.52
N THR A 56 15.77 15.78 6.30
CA THR A 56 16.38 15.67 4.96
C THR A 56 16.26 14.26 4.38
N HIS A 57 16.12 13.21 5.21
CA HIS A 57 16.13 11.82 4.75
C HIS A 57 14.87 11.07 5.20
N PRO A 58 14.02 10.59 4.27
CA PRO A 58 12.69 10.06 4.60
C PRO A 58 12.75 8.79 5.48
N PHE A 59 13.80 7.98 5.33
CA PHE A 59 13.90 6.67 5.99
C PHE A 59 14.68 6.65 7.30
N ARG A 60 15.23 7.78 7.77
CA ARG A 60 16.11 7.79 8.95
C ARG A 60 15.38 7.24 10.20
N ARG A 61 14.17 7.73 10.46
CA ARG A 61 13.37 7.28 11.62
C ARG A 61 13.04 5.80 11.54
N THR A 62 12.70 5.29 10.36
CA THR A 62 12.45 3.87 10.13
C THR A 62 13.69 3.04 10.44
N ARG A 63 14.87 3.51 10.03
CA ARG A 63 16.14 2.84 10.35
C ARG A 63 16.40 2.78 11.84
N ASP A 64 16.23 3.91 12.52
CA ASP A 64 16.44 4.01 13.97
C ASP A 64 15.45 3.10 14.73
N ALA A 65 14.17 3.10 14.34
CA ALA A 65 13.12 2.29 14.96
C ALA A 65 13.36 0.78 14.81
N VAL A 66 13.92 0.34 13.69
CA VAL A 66 14.17 -1.08 13.41
C VAL A 66 15.53 -1.54 13.94
N SER A 67 16.49 -0.64 14.19
CA SER A 67 17.86 -0.97 14.58
C SER A 67 18.01 -1.80 15.86
N GLY A 68 17.03 -1.73 16.77
CA GLY A 68 17.03 -2.47 18.04
C GLY A 68 16.36 -3.84 17.99
N SER A 69 15.90 -4.29 16.82
CA SER A 69 15.15 -5.55 16.69
C SER A 69 16.00 -6.67 16.08
N ASP A 70 16.13 -7.79 16.78
CA ASP A 70 16.82 -8.99 16.29
C ASP A 70 16.08 -9.68 15.13
N ASP A 71 14.75 -9.51 15.06
CA ASP A 71 13.89 -10.15 14.05
C ASP A 71 13.91 -9.44 12.68
N PHE A 72 14.51 -8.24 12.61
CA PHE A 72 14.49 -7.40 11.41
C PHE A 72 15.89 -6.99 10.98
N THR A 73 16.10 -6.93 9.66
CA THR A 73 17.29 -6.30 9.08
C THR A 73 16.95 -5.33 7.99
N ILE A 74 17.84 -4.38 7.75
CA ILE A 74 17.61 -3.28 6.83
C ILE A 74 18.65 -3.31 5.72
N THR A 75 18.18 -3.19 4.49
CA THR A 75 19.02 -2.98 3.31
C THR A 75 18.61 -1.65 2.68
N HIS A 76 19.50 -0.66 2.72
CA HIS A 76 19.30 0.60 2.01
C HIS A 76 20.00 0.55 0.67
N SER A 77 19.26 0.82 -0.41
CA SER A 77 19.80 0.96 -1.76
C SER A 77 19.95 2.45 -2.09
N PRO A 78 21.17 3.02 -2.03
CA PRO A 78 21.37 4.46 -2.23
C PRO A 78 21.01 4.93 -3.65
N TRP A 79 21.19 4.05 -4.64
CA TRP A 79 20.98 4.35 -6.06
C TRP A 79 19.51 4.51 -6.44
N THR A 80 18.64 3.76 -5.78
CA THR A 80 17.19 3.76 -6.05
C THR A 80 16.41 4.53 -5.00
N ASN A 81 17.09 5.06 -3.96
CA ASN A 81 16.48 5.65 -2.78
C ASN A 81 15.37 4.75 -2.21
N ARG A 82 15.65 3.44 -2.13
CA ARG A 82 14.73 2.43 -1.59
C ARG A 82 15.29 1.86 -0.30
N LEU A 83 14.43 1.70 0.69
CA LEU A 83 14.76 1.04 1.94
C LEU A 83 13.98 -0.27 2.01
N HIS A 84 14.67 -1.38 2.22
CA HIS A 84 14.07 -2.69 2.35
C HIS A 84 14.24 -3.17 3.78
N VAL A 85 13.17 -3.67 4.38
CA VAL A 85 13.14 -4.25 5.72
C VAL A 85 12.82 -5.74 5.58
N THR A 86 13.74 -6.59 6.01
CA THR A 86 13.59 -8.05 5.97
C THR A 86 13.22 -8.57 7.35
N TYR A 87 12.05 -9.20 7.46
CA TYR A 87 11.58 -9.92 8.64
C TYR A 87 11.99 -11.40 8.58
N ARG A 88 12.71 -11.86 9.60
CA ARG A 88 13.47 -13.13 9.55
C ARG A 88 12.81 -14.30 10.27
N ARG A 89 11.75 -14.07 11.04
CA ARG A 89 11.07 -15.15 11.79
C ARG A 89 10.47 -16.25 10.90
N PRO A 90 9.71 -15.93 9.84
CA PRO A 90 9.17 -16.96 8.96
C PRO A 90 10.24 -17.43 7.95
N ILE A 91 10.05 -18.65 7.45
CA ILE A 91 10.81 -19.21 6.32
C ILE A 91 9.83 -19.48 5.17
N PRO A 92 10.04 -18.89 3.98
CA PRO A 92 11.10 -17.94 3.63
C PRO A 92 10.96 -16.61 4.40
N VAL A 93 11.99 -15.77 4.37
CA VAL A 93 11.96 -14.42 4.97
C VAL A 93 11.00 -13.50 4.23
N VAL A 94 10.38 -12.55 4.92
CA VAL A 94 9.51 -11.54 4.28
C VAL A 94 10.31 -10.28 4.04
N GLU A 95 10.28 -9.77 2.83
CA GLU A 95 10.83 -8.46 2.48
C GLU A 95 9.70 -7.45 2.35
N ILE A 96 9.83 -6.33 3.06
CA ILE A 96 8.90 -5.21 3.01
C ILE A 96 9.67 -4.02 2.47
N GLU A 97 9.28 -3.53 1.30
CA GLU A 97 9.83 -2.29 0.78
C GLU A 97 9.17 -1.09 1.47
N ILE A 98 10.00 -0.17 1.96
CA ILE A 98 9.60 1.05 2.63
C ILE A 98 9.63 2.20 1.63
N LEU A 99 8.53 2.93 1.55
CA LEU A 99 8.32 4.02 0.61
C LEU A 99 8.00 5.33 1.34
N PRO A 100 8.44 6.48 0.84
CA PRO A 100 8.17 7.76 1.47
C PRO A 100 6.77 8.26 1.09
N ALA A 101 6.01 8.70 2.10
CA ALA A 101 4.73 9.37 1.91
C ALA A 101 4.88 10.62 1.03
N GLY A 102 3.89 10.88 0.19
CA GLY A 102 3.88 12.01 -0.75
C GLY A 102 4.62 11.76 -2.07
N GLU A 103 5.65 10.90 -2.09
CA GLU A 103 6.16 10.34 -3.35
C GLU A 103 5.29 9.15 -3.79
N THR A 104 5.04 8.25 -2.83
CA THR A 104 4.10 7.14 -2.95
C THR A 104 2.93 7.37 -2.00
N GLY A 105 1.71 7.22 -2.52
CA GLY A 105 0.48 7.42 -1.75
C GLY A 105 0.33 8.87 -1.25
N PRO A 106 -0.50 9.08 -0.20
CA PRO A 106 -0.77 10.39 0.33
C PRO A 106 0.41 10.94 1.15
N ARG A 107 0.48 12.26 1.29
CA ARG A 107 1.54 12.96 2.06
C ARG A 107 1.39 12.77 3.57
N HIS A 108 0.16 12.76 4.05
CA HIS A 108 -0.17 12.58 5.46
C HIS A 108 -0.87 11.25 5.64
N LEU A 109 -0.47 10.50 6.67
CA LEU A 109 -1.02 9.19 7.00
C LEU A 109 -1.91 9.31 8.24
N ASP A 110 -3.13 9.78 8.00
CA ASP A 110 -4.17 10.00 9.01
C ASP A 110 -5.42 9.13 8.77
N THR A 111 -6.46 9.34 9.58
CA THR A 111 -7.72 8.60 9.54
C THR A 111 -8.50 8.72 8.22
N SER A 112 -8.19 9.70 7.37
CA SER A 112 -8.79 9.86 6.04
C SER A 112 -8.07 9.04 4.97
N THR A 113 -6.81 8.68 5.22
CA THR A 113 -5.92 7.99 4.26
C THR A 113 -5.59 6.57 4.66
N VAL A 114 -5.78 6.23 5.94
CA VAL A 114 -5.43 4.93 6.54
C VAL A 114 -6.67 4.28 7.14
N MET A 115 -6.81 2.97 6.95
CA MET A 115 -7.80 2.11 7.60
C MET A 115 -7.11 0.99 8.38
N GLN A 116 -7.75 0.49 9.44
CA GLN A 116 -7.23 -0.64 10.22
C GLN A 116 -7.79 -1.95 9.66
N MET A 117 -6.91 -2.91 9.37
CA MET A 117 -7.29 -4.28 9.06
C MET A 117 -6.43 -5.23 9.88
N GLN A 118 -7.07 -6.07 10.71
CA GLN A 118 -6.37 -7.01 11.60
C GLN A 118 -5.27 -6.33 12.46
N ASN A 119 -5.56 -5.13 12.98
CA ASN A 119 -4.64 -4.28 13.76
C ASN A 119 -3.38 -3.78 13.02
N VAL A 120 -3.37 -3.88 11.70
CA VAL A 120 -2.35 -3.33 10.81
C VAL A 120 -2.94 -2.12 10.07
N PRO A 121 -2.26 -0.96 10.04
CA PRO A 121 -2.72 0.21 9.29
C PRO A 121 -2.48 -0.01 7.79
N PHE A 122 -3.54 -0.05 7.00
CA PHE A 122 -3.48 -0.11 5.53
C PHE A 122 -3.92 1.20 4.91
N LEU A 123 -3.49 1.51 3.68
CA LEU A 123 -4.14 2.57 2.91
C LEU A 123 -5.64 2.30 2.78
N THR A 124 -6.44 3.37 2.79
CA THR A 124 -7.87 3.26 2.41
C THR A 124 -7.99 2.75 0.97
N LEU A 125 -9.16 2.21 0.63
CA LEU A 125 -9.43 1.71 -0.73
C LEU A 125 -9.21 2.80 -1.80
N SER A 126 -9.53 4.06 -1.48
CA SER A 126 -9.29 5.20 -2.37
C SER A 126 -7.80 5.42 -2.63
N GLU A 127 -6.99 5.49 -1.57
CA GLU A 127 -5.54 5.73 -1.68
C GLU A 127 -4.82 4.50 -2.25
N PHE A 128 -5.31 3.29 -1.98
CA PHE A 128 -4.84 2.06 -2.62
C PHE A 128 -5.02 2.11 -4.14
N VAL A 129 -6.25 2.39 -4.62
CA VAL A 129 -6.53 2.48 -6.06
C VAL A 129 -5.70 3.61 -6.68
N ARG A 130 -5.59 4.76 -6.03
CA ARG A 130 -4.75 5.87 -6.50
C ARG A 130 -3.29 5.46 -6.69
N ALA A 131 -2.70 4.82 -5.66
CA ALA A 131 -1.30 4.40 -5.70
C ALA A 131 -1.06 3.32 -6.77
N LYS A 132 -1.93 2.31 -6.85
CA LYS A 132 -1.84 1.24 -7.85
C LYS A 132 -2.06 1.77 -9.27
N LEU A 133 -3.03 2.67 -9.48
CA LEU A 133 -3.29 3.27 -10.78
C LEU A 133 -2.09 4.09 -11.28
N LYS A 134 -1.47 4.90 -10.41
CA LYS A 134 -0.25 5.65 -10.75
C LYS A 134 0.86 4.72 -11.21
N THR A 135 1.10 3.62 -10.50
CA THR A 135 2.12 2.62 -10.87
C THR A 135 1.76 1.91 -12.19
N TRP A 136 0.49 1.53 -12.35
CA TRP A 136 0.00 0.87 -13.55
C TRP A 136 0.12 1.76 -14.79
N VAL A 137 -0.16 3.06 -14.70
CA VAL A 137 0.02 3.99 -15.84
C VAL A 137 1.46 4.02 -16.33
N ILE A 138 2.43 3.85 -15.43
CA ILE A 138 3.87 3.85 -15.76
C ILE A 138 4.31 2.51 -16.35
N ARG A 139 3.84 1.38 -15.79
CA ARG A 139 4.41 0.05 -16.05
C ARG A 139 3.50 -0.90 -16.82
N GLY A 140 2.18 -0.67 -16.79
CA GLY A 140 1.17 -1.52 -17.41
C GLY A 140 1.10 -2.94 -16.82
N ALA A 141 1.49 -3.14 -15.56
CA ALA A 141 1.57 -4.48 -14.98
C ALA A 141 0.19 -5.10 -14.74
N ASP A 142 0.00 -6.36 -15.16
CA ASP A 142 -1.28 -7.06 -15.02
C ASP A 142 -1.70 -7.27 -13.55
N SER A 143 -0.75 -7.45 -12.64
CA SER A 143 -1.02 -7.59 -11.20
C SER A 143 -1.68 -6.33 -10.63
N ASP A 144 -1.18 -5.14 -10.99
CA ASP A 144 -1.79 -3.87 -10.60
C ASP A 144 -3.19 -3.73 -11.21
N ALA A 145 -3.38 -4.14 -12.46
CA ALA A 145 -4.68 -4.11 -13.10
C ALA A 145 -5.70 -5.03 -12.42
N GLN A 146 -5.28 -6.23 -12.03
CA GLN A 146 -6.13 -7.18 -11.29
C GLN A 146 -6.53 -6.63 -9.93
N ASP A 147 -5.59 -6.04 -9.19
CA ASP A 147 -5.85 -5.42 -7.89
C ASP A 147 -6.84 -4.25 -7.99
N ILE A 148 -6.62 -3.32 -8.92
CA ILE A 148 -7.52 -2.18 -9.18
C ILE A 148 -8.91 -2.68 -9.58
N SER A 149 -8.95 -3.65 -10.50
CA SER A 149 -10.19 -4.26 -10.99
C SER A 149 -10.99 -4.92 -9.87
N TYR A 150 -10.31 -5.66 -8.99
CA TYR A 150 -10.91 -6.32 -7.84
C TYR A 150 -11.56 -5.30 -6.90
N VAL A 151 -10.83 -4.24 -6.55
CA VAL A 151 -11.31 -3.22 -5.62
C VAL A 151 -12.47 -2.43 -6.20
N LEU A 152 -12.36 -1.98 -7.46
CA LEU A 152 -13.44 -1.23 -8.12
C LEU A 152 -14.71 -2.06 -8.25
N THR A 153 -14.61 -3.31 -8.70
CA THR A 153 -15.80 -4.14 -8.92
C THR A 153 -16.58 -4.42 -7.63
N ARG A 154 -15.89 -4.60 -6.50
CA ARG A 154 -16.51 -5.02 -5.23
C ARG A 154 -16.78 -3.88 -4.26
N TYR A 155 -15.99 -2.81 -4.32
CA TYR A 155 -15.96 -1.77 -3.29
C TYR A 155 -16.01 -0.36 -3.85
N TRP A 156 -16.44 -0.15 -5.10
CA TRP A 156 -16.57 1.20 -5.69
C TRP A 156 -17.33 2.17 -4.79
N ASN A 157 -18.35 1.69 -4.07
CA ASN A 157 -19.18 2.51 -3.18
C ASN A 157 -18.41 3.08 -1.97
N ARG A 158 -17.25 2.52 -1.64
CA ARG A 158 -16.35 2.97 -0.55
C ARG A 158 -15.19 3.83 -1.06
N ILE A 159 -15.08 4.03 -2.36
CA ILE A 159 -14.04 4.87 -2.96
C ILE A 159 -14.52 6.33 -2.99
N ASP A 160 -13.58 7.23 -2.69
CA ASP A 160 -13.71 8.67 -2.90
C ASP A 160 -13.14 9.05 -4.27
N ILE A 161 -14.02 9.42 -5.19
CA ILE A 161 -13.63 9.74 -6.56
C ILE A 161 -12.66 10.93 -6.64
N ASN A 162 -12.74 11.86 -5.69
CA ASN A 162 -11.90 13.06 -5.67
C ASN A 162 -10.42 12.74 -5.39
N ARG A 163 -10.11 11.52 -4.92
CA ARG A 163 -8.74 11.04 -4.72
C ARG A 163 -8.15 10.41 -5.99
N ILE A 164 -8.96 10.13 -7.01
CA ILE A 164 -8.56 9.39 -8.21
C ILE A 164 -8.44 10.37 -9.39
N THR A 165 -7.34 10.30 -10.13
CA THR A 165 -7.18 11.06 -11.38
C THR A 165 -8.15 10.54 -12.44
N GLU A 166 -9.13 11.34 -12.86
CA GLU A 166 -10.12 10.91 -13.85
C GLU A 166 -9.48 10.53 -15.19
N GLN A 167 -8.45 11.26 -15.64
CA GLN A 167 -7.72 10.95 -16.88
C GLN A 167 -7.11 9.54 -16.83
N ASP A 168 -6.38 9.21 -15.77
CA ASP A 168 -5.73 7.91 -15.60
C ASP A 168 -6.76 6.79 -15.50
N MET A 169 -7.86 7.03 -14.78
CA MET A 169 -8.94 6.04 -14.63
C MET A 169 -9.68 5.80 -15.94
N ASN A 170 -9.95 6.85 -16.73
CA ASN A 170 -10.54 6.71 -18.06
C ASN A 170 -9.60 5.93 -18.99
N HIS A 171 -8.28 6.17 -18.92
CA HIS A 171 -7.30 5.36 -19.64
C HIS A 171 -7.35 3.89 -19.19
N PHE A 172 -7.39 3.64 -17.88
CA PHE A 172 -7.50 2.30 -17.32
C PHE A 172 -8.76 1.56 -17.80
N VAL A 173 -9.93 2.21 -17.74
CA VAL A 173 -11.21 1.64 -18.16
C VAL A 173 -11.23 1.35 -19.66
N SER A 174 -10.56 2.16 -20.49
CA SER A 174 -10.44 1.89 -21.93
C SER A 174 -9.65 0.60 -22.24
N ARG A 175 -8.69 0.25 -21.38
CA ARG A 175 -7.91 -1.00 -21.46
C ARG A 175 -8.59 -2.18 -20.77
N HIS A 176 -9.42 -1.90 -19.76
CA HIS A 176 -10.13 -2.91 -18.97
C HIS A 176 -11.65 -2.63 -18.94
N PRO A 177 -12.38 -2.88 -20.04
CA PRO A 177 -13.78 -2.49 -20.18
C PRO A 177 -14.72 -3.12 -19.13
N ALA A 178 -14.34 -4.27 -18.56
CA ALA A 178 -15.08 -4.94 -17.49
C ALA A 178 -15.30 -4.04 -16.25
N ILE A 179 -14.46 -3.02 -16.06
CA ILE A 179 -14.53 -2.09 -14.92
C ILE A 179 -15.41 -0.87 -15.20
N ALA A 180 -15.80 -0.64 -16.46
CA ALA A 180 -16.64 0.51 -16.84
C ALA A 180 -17.93 0.64 -16.01
N PRO A 181 -18.69 -0.44 -15.70
CA PRO A 181 -19.90 -0.31 -14.88
C PRO A 181 -19.63 0.21 -13.46
N ALA A 182 -18.53 -0.25 -12.84
CA ALA A 182 -18.13 0.22 -11.52
C ALA A 182 -17.70 1.69 -11.55
N TRP A 183 -16.96 2.09 -12.58
CA TRP A 183 -16.53 3.48 -12.76
C TRP A 183 -17.71 4.44 -13.00
N VAL A 184 -18.66 4.06 -13.87
CA VAL A 184 -19.90 4.83 -14.10
C VAL A 184 -20.72 4.97 -12.82
N SER A 185 -20.83 3.89 -12.04
CA SER A 185 -21.55 3.91 -10.77
C SER A 185 -20.89 4.85 -9.75
N LEU A 186 -19.56 4.84 -9.69
CA LEU A 186 -18.79 5.74 -8.85
C LEU A 186 -18.98 7.20 -9.26
N ARG A 187 -18.88 7.53 -10.55
CA ARG A 187 -19.16 8.89 -11.06
C ARG A 187 -20.56 9.38 -10.70
N ARG A 188 -21.58 8.53 -10.92
CA ARG A 188 -22.98 8.84 -10.61
C ARG A 188 -23.18 9.17 -9.13
N LYS A 189 -22.52 8.44 -8.22
CA LYS A 189 -22.57 8.70 -6.77
C LYS A 189 -22.13 10.13 -6.41
N TYR A 190 -21.24 10.73 -7.21
CA TYR A 190 -20.72 12.08 -7.01
C TYR A 190 -21.32 13.12 -7.97
N GLY A 191 -22.35 12.76 -8.75
CA GLY A 191 -23.01 13.68 -9.68
C GLY A 191 -22.20 14.02 -10.93
N MET A 192 -21.26 13.16 -11.32
CA MET A 192 -20.40 13.30 -12.51
C MET A 192 -20.86 12.41 -13.68
#